data_AF-A0A7C1KKJ3-F1
#
_entry.id   AF-A0A7C1KKJ3-F1
#
_cell.length_a   1.000
_cell.length_b   1.000
_cell.length_c   1.000
_cell.angle_alpha   90.00
_cell.angle_beta   90.00
_cell.angle_gamma   90.00
#
_symmetry.space_group_name_H-M   'P 1'
#
loop_
_entity.id
_entity.type
_entity.pdbx_description
1 polymer ?
#
loop_
_entity_poly.entity_id
_entity_poly.type
_entity_poly.pdbx_seq_one_letter_code
_entity_poly.pdbx_strand_id
1 'polypeptide(L)' 'MTCGGCENRVKGALTACEGVKDVHVSYKNGKAIVHIEKGKANKEKLIEAVEKVGFTASEG' A
#
# COMPACT_ATOMS: atom_id res chain seq x y z
N MET A 1 0.21 8.47 -7.58
CA MET A 1 -1.26 8.45 -7.39
C MET A 1 -1.80 9.83 -7.69
N THR A 2 -2.88 9.99 -8.47
CA THR A 2 -3.36 11.32 -8.92
C THR A 2 -4.82 11.62 -8.55
N CYS A 3 -5.61 10.63 -8.12
CA CYS A 3 -7.01 10.83 -7.71
C CYS A 3 -7.45 9.87 -6.60
N GLY A 4 -8.65 10.07 -6.05
CA GLY A 4 -9.25 9.19 -5.04
C GLY A 4 -9.49 7.75 -5.56
N GLY A 5 -9.69 7.57 -6.87
CA GLY A 5 -9.73 6.23 -7.47
C GLY A 5 -8.38 5.51 -7.39
N CYS A 6 -7.27 6.22 -7.62
CA CYS A 6 -5.92 5.67 -7.44
C CYS A 6 -5.67 5.30 -5.96
N GLU A 7 -6.12 6.16 -5.04
CA GLU A 7 -6.01 5.91 -3.59
C GLU A 7 -6.70 4.61 -3.20
N ASN A 8 -7.96 4.43 -3.61
CA ASN A 8 -8.74 3.22 -3.32
C ASN A 8 -8.10 1.97 -3.92
N ARG A 9 -7.55 2.06 -5.14
CA ARG A 9 -6.87 0.94 -5.80
C ARG A 9 -5.61 0.50 -5.04
N VAL A 10 -4.78 1.44 -4.63
CA VAL A 10 -3.58 1.17 -3.82
C VAL A 10 -3.97 0.65 -2.42
N LYS A 11 -4.99 1.25 -1.79
CA LYS A 11 -5.49 0.80 -0.48
C LYS A 11 -5.99 -0.64 -0.53
N GLY A 12 -6.75 -1.00 -1.57
CA GLY A 12 -7.24 -2.36 -1.76
C GLY A 12 -6.12 -3.38 -1.93
N ALA A 13 -5.10 -3.04 -2.75
CA ALA A 13 -3.94 -3.91 -2.95
C ALA A 13 -3.19 -4.18 -1.64
N LEU A 14 -2.93 -3.13 -0.85
CA LEU A 14 -2.23 -3.23 0.43
C LEU A 14 -3.05 -3.98 1.49
N THR A 15 -4.36 -3.73 1.55
CA THR A 15 -5.24 -4.40 2.54
C THR A 15 -5.37 -5.91 2.27
N ALA A 16 -5.20 -6.33 1.02
CA ALA A 16 -5.22 -7.75 0.63
C ALA A 16 -3.91 -8.50 0.99
N CYS A 17 -2.84 -7.80 1.37
CA CYS A 17 -1.59 -8.43 1.77
C CYS A 17 -1.72 -9.10 3.14
N GLU A 18 -1.23 -10.34 3.24
CA GLU A 18 -1.17 -11.06 4.50
C GLU A 18 -0.39 -10.27 5.56
N GLY A 19 -0.94 -10.22 6.77
CA GLY A 19 -0.32 -9.51 7.90
C GLY A 19 -0.56 -8.01 7.93
N VAL A 20 -1.26 -7.43 6.95
CA VAL A 20 -1.70 -6.03 7.04
C VAL A 20 -2.89 -5.90 7.99
N LYS A 21 -2.77 -5.01 8.98
CA LYS A 21 -3.81 -4.71 9.98
C LYS A 21 -4.60 -3.46 9.66
N ASP A 22 -3.91 -2.43 9.17
CA ASP A 22 -4.52 -1.17 8.81
C ASP A 22 -3.74 -0.48 7.68
N VAL A 23 -4.45 0.28 6.84
CA VAL A 23 -3.89 1.00 5.70
C VAL A 23 -4.54 2.37 5.60
N HIS A 24 -3.69 3.40 5.63
CA HIS A 24 -4.06 4.77 5.30
C HIS A 24 -3.32 5.22 4.05
N VAL A 25 -4.05 5.56 2.98
CA VAL A 25 -3.46 6.05 1.72
C VAL A 25 -3.94 7.47 1.49
N SER A 26 -3.04 8.34 1.02
CA SER A 26 -3.35 9.71 0.65
C SER A 26 -2.80 10.01 -0.73
N TYR A 27 -3.67 10.16 -1.74
CA TYR A 27 -3.23 10.58 -3.08
C TYR A 27 -2.70 12.02 -3.08
N LYS A 28 -3.21 12.87 -2.17
CA LYS A 28 -2.76 14.25 -2.02
C LYS A 28 -1.30 14.34 -1.57
N ASN A 29 -0.91 13.44 -0.65
CA ASN A 29 0.44 13.41 -0.10
C ASN A 29 1.35 12.42 -0.84
N GLY A 30 0.81 11.60 -1.75
CA GLY A 30 1.56 10.56 -2.43
C GLY A 30 2.09 9.46 -1.50
N LYS A 31 1.45 9.24 -0.34
CA LYS A 31 1.95 8.33 0.71
C LYS A 31 0.93 7.28 1.09
N ALA A 32 1.43 6.11 1.49
CA ALA A 32 0.68 5.06 2.15
C ALA A 32 1.36 4.72 3.47
N ILE A 33 0.58 4.70 4.55
CA ILE A 33 1.00 4.23 5.87
C ILE A 33 0.34 2.87 6.08
N VAL A 34 1.15 1.86 6.34
CA VAL A 34 0.70 0.47 6.49
C VAL A 34 1.10 -0.03 7.85
N HIS A 35 0.13 -0.45 8.64
CA HIS A 35 0.35 -1.12 9.91
C HIS A 35 0.36 -2.62 9.67
N ILE A 36 1.50 -3.25 9.94
CA ILE A 36 1.68 -4.69 9.76
C ILE A 36 1.80 -5.43 11.08
N GLU A 37 1.35 -6.68 11.08
CA GLU A 37 1.69 -7.64 12.11
C GLU A 37 3.16 -8.02 11.99
N LYS A 38 3.90 -7.85 13.08
CA LYS A 38 5.34 -8.16 13.14
C LYS A 38 5.57 -9.61 12.76
N GLY A 39 6.37 -9.82 11.71
CA GLY A 39 6.75 -11.16 11.23
C GLY A 39 5.82 -11.79 10.19
N LYS A 40 4.69 -11.14 9.82
CA LYS A 40 3.76 -11.68 8.79
C LYS A 40 3.83 -10.96 7.45
N ALA A 41 4.13 -9.66 7.44
CA ALA A 41 4.38 -8.91 6.21
C ALA A 41 5.84 -8.44 6.15
N ASN A 42 6.40 -8.41 4.93
CA ASN A 42 7.64 -7.70 4.65
C ASN A 42 7.35 -6.49 3.74
N LYS A 43 8.25 -5.52 3.73
CA LYS A 43 8.10 -4.29 2.94
C LYS A 43 8.08 -4.57 1.44
N GLU A 44 8.89 -5.52 0.97
CA GLU A 44 9.01 -5.90 -0.43
C GLU A 44 7.67 -6.39 -1.00
N LYS A 45 6.94 -7.27 -0.29
CA LYS A 45 5.61 -7.74 -0.73
C LYS A 45 4.59 -6.61 -0.83
N LEU A 46 4.68 -5.61 0.06
CA LEU A 46 3.79 -4.44 0.00
C LEU A 46 4.09 -3.58 -1.23
N ILE A 47 5.37 -3.36 -1.53
CA ILE A 47 5.80 -2.64 -2.73
C ILE A 47 5.34 -3.38 -3.99
N GLU A 48 5.60 -4.69 -4.08
CA GLU A 48 5.14 -5.53 -5.19
C GLU A 48 3.62 -5.48 -5.38
N ALA A 49 2.84 -5.46 -4.29
CA ALA A 49 1.39 -5.37 -4.37
C ALA A 49 0.93 -4.05 -5.00
N VAL A 50 1.62 -2.94 -4.69
CA VAL A 50 1.37 -1.63 -5.28
C VAL A 50 1.78 -1.60 -6.77
N GLU A 51 2.89 -2.23 -7.13
CA GLU A 51 3.37 -2.37 -8.51
C GLU A 51 2.42 -3.20 -9.37
N LYS A 52 1.89 -4.30 -8.83
CA LYS A 52 0.89 -5.15 -9.50
C LYS A 52 -0.38 -4.39 -9.87
N VAL A 53 -0.71 -3.32 -9.14
CA VAL A 53 -1.85 -2.47 -9.47
C VAL A 53 -1.48 -1.23 -10.31
N GLY A 54 -0.23 -1.13 -10.78
CA GLY A 54 0.22 -0.15 -11.77
C GLY A 54 0.86 1.11 -11.19
N PHE A 55 1.39 1.06 -9.97
CA PHE A 55 2.04 2.19 -9.32
C PHE A 55 3.43 1.82 -8.81
N THR A 56 4.38 2.74 -8.90
CA THR A 56 5.69 2.57 -8.25
C THR A 56 5.61 2.98 -6.78
N ALA A 57 6.29 2.24 -5.90
CA ALA A 57 6.40 2.57 -4.49
C ALA A 57 7.83 2.33 -4.00
N SER A 58 8.24 3.08 -2.99
CA SER A 58 9.48 2.87 -2.27
C SER A 58 9.20 3.01 -0.77
N GLU A 59 10.06 2.44 0.05
CA GLU A 59 10.06 2.77 1.47
C GLU A 59 10.54 4.21 1.70
N GLY A 60 10.15 4.80 2.83
CA GLY A 60 10.52 6.16 3.23
C GLY A 60 10.47 6.35 4.73
#